data_AF-A0AAV6AK07-F1
#
_entry.id   AF-A0AAV6AK07-F1
#
_cell.length_a   1.000
_cell.length_b   1.000
_cell.length_c   1.000
_cell.angle_alpha   90.00
_cell.angle_beta   90.00
_cell.angle_gamma   90.00
#
_symmetry.space_group_name_H-M   'P 1'
#
loop_
_entity.id
_entity.type
_entity.pdbx_description
1 polymer ?
#
loop_
_entity_poly.entity_id
_entity_poly.type
_entity_poly.pdbx_seq_one_letter_code
_entity_poly.pdbx_strand_id
1 'polypeptide(L)'
;MTVAVDIGMKAGSQRAVIDLEELLATRLLVQGNSGSGKSHLLRRLLEQSAPYVQQAVIDPEGDFVTLADRFGHVVVDAAAAER
;
A
#
# COMPACT_ATOMS: atom_id res chain seq x y z
N MET A 1 8.57 19.15 0.68
CA MET A 1 7.35 19.18 -0.16
C MET A 1 6.61 17.92 0.23
N THR A 2 5.56 18.04 1.02
CA THR A 2 4.88 16.87 1.56
C THR A 2 4.09 16.15 0.48
N VAL A 3 4.37 14.87 0.28
CA VAL A 3 3.57 14.00 -0.58
C VAL A 3 2.36 13.53 0.22
N ALA A 4 1.17 13.89 -0.24
CA ALA A 4 -0.09 13.45 0.37
C ALA A 4 -0.68 12.28 -0.41
N VAL A 5 -1.01 11.19 0.28
CA VAL A 5 -1.69 10.02 -0.28
C VAL A 5 -3.18 10.12 -0.01
N ASP A 6 -4.00 10.14 -1.05
CA ASP A 6 -5.47 10.15 -0.94
C ASP A 6 -6.00 8.75 -0.62
N ILE A 7 -6.62 8.60 0.56
CA ILE A 7 -7.17 7.33 1.04
C ILE A 7 -8.70 7.29 1.02
N GLY A 8 -9.36 8.33 0.52
CA GLY A 8 -10.81 8.39 0.40
C GLY A 8 -11.41 9.68 0.96
N MET A 9 -12.60 9.59 1.55
CA MET A 9 -13.37 10.74 2.00
C MET A 9 -13.64 10.66 3.50
N LYS A 10 -13.47 11.78 4.20
CA LYS A 10 -13.94 11.99 5.57
C LYS A 10 -15.45 12.28 5.57
N ALA A 11 -16.05 12.28 6.76
CA ALA A 11 -17.38 12.85 6.94
C ALA A 11 -17.41 14.30 6.43
N GLY A 12 -18.45 14.67 5.68
CA GLY A 12 -18.59 16.01 5.10
C GLY A 12 -17.86 16.22 3.76
N SER A 13 -17.53 15.14 3.02
CA SER A 13 -16.96 15.21 1.67
C SER A 13 -15.60 15.91 1.57
N GLN A 14 -14.84 15.99 2.67
CA GLN A 14 -13.44 16.37 2.62
C GLN A 14 -12.58 15.14 2.27
N ARG A 15 -11.48 15.32 1.53
CA ARG A 15 -10.51 14.24 1.30
C ARG A 15 -9.86 13.79 2.60
N ALA A 16 -9.75 12.48 2.76
CA ALA A 16 -8.91 11.85 3.75
C ALA A 16 -7.53 11.61 3.12
N VAL A 17 -6.51 12.23 3.71
CA VAL A 17 -5.13 12.15 3.20
C VAL A 17 -4.20 11.64 4.31
N ILE A 18 -3.18 10.89 3.90
CA ILE A 18 -2.05 10.50 4.74
C ILE A 18 -0.82 11.26 4.27
N ASP A 19 -0.10 11.85 5.21
CA ASP A 19 1.22 12.44 4.96
C ASP A 19 2.25 11.32 4.83
N LEU A 20 2.91 11.24 3.66
CA LEU A 20 3.90 10.20 3.40
C LEU A 20 5.17 10.37 4.25
N GLU A 21 5.60 11.61 4.51
CA GLU A 21 6.79 11.87 5.33
C GLU A 21 6.53 11.45 6.78
N GLU A 22 5.35 11.76 7.33
CA GLU A 22 4.94 11.32 8.66
C GLU A 22 4.81 9.79 8.74
N LEU A 23 4.25 9.16 7.70
CA LEU A 23 4.13 7.70 7.63
C LEU A 23 5.51 7.02 7.66
N LEU A 24 6.50 7.54 6.93
CA LEU A 24 7.86 7.00 6.90
C LEU A 24 8.63 7.24 8.21
N ALA A 25 8.34 8.34 8.90
CA ALA A 25 8.93 8.63 10.21
C ALA A 25 8.32 7.76 11.33
N THR A 26 7.17 7.14 11.08
CA THR A 26 6.39 6.41 12.08
C THR A 26 6.02 5.01 11.58
N ARG A 27 4.91 4.45 12.07
CA ARG A 27 4.38 3.15 11.67
C ARG A 27 2.86 3.24 11.56
N LEU A 28 2.31 2.53 10.58
CA LEU A 28 0.86 2.40 10.41
C LEU A 28 0.42 0.97 10.75
N LEU A 29 -0.63 0.87 11.56
CA LEU A 29 -1.35 -0.37 11.81
C LEU A 29 -2.73 -0.28 11.15
N VAL A 30 -2.99 -1.16 10.18
CA VAL A 30 -4.31 -1.30 9.55
C VAL A 30 -4.98 -2.56 10.11
N GLN A 31 -6.13 -2.40 10.76
CA GLN A 31 -6.89 -3.51 11.32
C GLN A 31 -8.34 -3.51 10.81
N GLY A 32 -8.90 -4.71 10.70
CA GLY A 32 -10.26 -4.93 10.25
C GLY A 32 -10.49 -6.39 9.86
N ASN A 33 -11.74 -6.83 9.85
CA ASN A 33 -12.10 -8.20 9.48
C ASN A 33 -11.93 -8.45 7.96
N SER A 34 -12.12 -9.69 7.51
CA SER A 34 -12.22 -9.97 6.07
C SER A 34 -13.32 -9.11 5.43
N GLY A 35 -13.08 -8.58 4.22
CA GLY A 35 -14.02 -7.69 3.52
C GLY A 35 -14.07 -6.23 4.00
N SER A 36 -13.35 -5.85 5.05
CA SER A 36 -13.34 -4.46 5.57
C SER A 36 -12.57 -3.44 4.70
N GLY A 37 -11.96 -3.87 3.59
CA GLY A 37 -11.24 -2.98 2.68
C GLY A 37 -9.75 -2.77 3.01
N LYS A 38 -9.14 -3.60 3.87
CA LYS A 38 -7.70 -3.50 4.21
C LYS A 38 -6.80 -3.51 2.97
N SER A 39 -6.90 -4.54 2.12
CA SER A 39 -6.07 -4.66 0.91
C SER A 39 -6.31 -3.50 -0.06
N HIS A 40 -7.53 -2.94 -0.10
CA HIS A 40 -7.84 -1.76 -0.91
C HIS A 40 -7.15 -0.49 -0.38
N LEU A 41 -7.14 -0.27 0.94
CA LEU A 41 -6.39 0.84 1.55
C LEU A 41 -4.87 0.69 1.30
N LEU A 42 -4.32 -0.51 1.54
CA LEU A 42 -2.90 -0.79 1.33
C LEU A 42 -2.51 -0.62 -0.15
N ARG A 43 -3.34 -1.08 -1.08
CA ARG A 43 -3.11 -0.86 -2.52
C ARG A 43 -3.05 0.63 -2.86
N ARG A 44 -3.95 1.46 -2.33
CA ARG A 44 -3.90 2.92 -2.55
C ARG A 44 -2.62 3.56 -2.01
N LEU A 45 -2.16 3.10 -0.85
CA LEU A 45 -0.88 3.53 -0.26
C LEU A 45 0.29 3.15 -1.16
N LEU A 46 0.37 1.89 -1.57
CA LEU A 46 1.45 1.38 -2.41
C LEU A 46 1.49 2.08 -3.77
N GLU A 47 0.36 2.16 -4.47
CA GLU A 47 0.30 2.77 -5.81
C GLU A 47 0.68 4.26 -5.81
N GLN A 48 0.20 5.03 -4.82
CA GLN A 48 0.48 6.46 -4.75
C GLN A 48 1.86 6.79 -4.20
N SER A 49 2.46 5.91 -3.38
CA SER A 49 3.80 6.13 -2.84
C SER A 49 4.92 5.54 -3.72
N ALA A 50 4.61 4.67 -4.68
CA ALA A 50 5.59 4.00 -5.54
C ALA A 50 6.58 4.94 -6.27
N PRO A 51 6.19 6.13 -6.76
CA PRO A 51 7.14 7.07 -7.38
C PRO A 51 8.09 7.76 -6.41
N TYR A 52 7.81 7.70 -5.11
CA TYR A 52 8.45 8.54 -4.09
C TYR A 52 9.33 7.75 -3.15
N VAL A 53 9.02 6.47 -2.90
CA VAL A 53 9.73 5.63 -1.93
C VAL A 53 9.99 4.25 -2.49
N GLN A 54 11.12 3.66 -2.11
CA GLN A 54 11.37 2.25 -2.36
C GLN A 54 10.46 1.40 -1.47
N GLN A 55 9.86 0.36 -2.07
CA GLN A 55 8.87 -0.48 -1.39
C GLN A 55 9.30 -1.94 -1.41
N ALA A 56 9.21 -2.58 -0.25
CA ALA A 56 9.25 -4.03 -0.10
C ALA A 56 7.91 -4.47 0.48
N VAL A 57 7.21 -5.35 -0.23
CA VAL A 57 5.88 -5.84 0.16
C VAL A 57 5.99 -7.33 0.45
N ILE A 58 5.60 -7.73 1.66
CA ILE A 58 5.44 -9.13 2.02
C ILE A 58 3.97 -9.47 1.83
N ASP A 59 3.69 -10.23 0.78
CA ASP A 59 2.33 -10.49 0.30
C ASP A 59 2.03 -11.99 0.33
N PRO A 60 1.61 -12.54 1.49
CA PRO A 60 1.30 -13.96 1.60
C PRO A 60 0.04 -14.37 0.83
N GLU A 61 -0.84 -13.41 0.50
CA GLU A 61 -2.13 -13.66 -0.17
C GLU A 61 -2.04 -13.44 -1.70
N GLY A 62 -0.98 -12.78 -2.18
CA GLY A 62 -0.80 -12.46 -3.60
C GLY A 62 -1.66 -11.29 -4.10
N ASP A 63 -2.18 -10.44 -3.20
CA ASP A 63 -3.07 -9.31 -3.52
C ASP A 63 -2.39 -8.20 -4.34
N PHE A 64 -1.06 -8.14 -4.33
CA PHE A 64 -0.26 -7.00 -4.81
C PHE A 64 0.69 -7.33 -5.95
N VAL A 65 0.74 -8.59 -6.42
CA VAL A 65 1.65 -9.01 -7.51
C VAL A 65 1.49 -8.18 -8.80
N THR A 66 0.29 -7.69 -9.10
CA THR A 66 0.00 -6.86 -10.28
C THR A 66 0.61 -5.44 -10.20
N LEU A 67 1.16 -5.04 -9.05
CA LEU A 67 1.93 -3.81 -8.96
C LEU A 67 3.24 -3.92 -9.76
N ALA A 68 3.78 -5.13 -9.93
CA ALA A 68 5.00 -5.37 -10.71
C ALA A 68 4.87 -4.84 -12.14
N ASP A 69 3.74 -5.13 -12.79
CA ASP A 69 3.48 -4.74 -14.17
C ASP A 69 3.45 -3.22 -14.37
N ARG A 70 3.02 -2.47 -13.35
CA ARG A 70 2.80 -1.01 -13.44
C ARG A 70 3.93 -0.18 -12.86
N PHE A 71 4.58 -0.68 -11.80
CA PHE A 71 5.55 0.08 -11.01
C PHE A 71 6.93 -0.58 -10.98
N GLY A 72 7.13 -1.70 -11.68
CA GLY A 72 8.43 -2.35 -11.84
C GLY A 72 8.92 -3.09 -10.59
N HIS A 73 8.02 -3.52 -9.71
CA HIS A 73 8.40 -4.40 -8.60
C HIS A 73 8.97 -5.73 -9.12
N VAL A 74 10.02 -6.22 -8.47
CA VAL A 74 10.52 -7.57 -8.67
C VAL A 74 9.71 -8.53 -7.80
N VAL A 75 9.00 -9.46 -8.43
CA VAL A 75 8.23 -10.49 -7.73
C VAL A 75 9.15 -11.65 -7.37
N VAL A 76 9.16 -12.02 -6.09
CA VAL A 76 9.87 -13.21 -5.59
C VAL A 76 8.84 -14.18 -5.05
N ASP A 77 8.66 -15.31 -5.75
CA ASP A 77 7.80 -16.40 -5.28
C ASP A 77 8.58 -17.28 -4.30
N ALA A 78 8.31 -17.09 -3.00
CA ALA A 78 8.96 -17.85 -1.93
C ALA A 78 8.52 -19.33 -1.90
N ALA A 79 7.32 -19.67 -2.39
CA ALA A 79 6.80 -21.04 -2.40
C ALA A 79 7.39 -21.88 -3.54
N ALA A 80 7.89 -21.24 -4.60
CA ALA A 80 8.55 -21.94 -5.70
C ALA A 80 9.88 -22.62 -5.29
N ALA A 81 10.50 -22.20 -4.18
CA ALA A 81 11.78 -22.74 -3.71
C ALA A 81 11.67 -24.14 -3.05
N GLU A 82 10.46 -24.64 -2.78
CA GLU A 82 10.23 -25.91 -2.08
C GLU A 82 9.89 -27.09 -3.02
N ARG A 83 10.03 -26.94 -4.35
CA ARG A 83 9.77 -27.99 -5.35
C ARG A 83 11.02 -28.57 -5.98
#